data_AF-A0A261CUP4-F1
#
_entry.id   AF-A0A261CUP4-F1
#
_cell.length_a   1.000
_cell.length_b   1.000
_cell.length_c   1.000
_cell.angle_alpha   90.00
_cell.angle_beta   90.00
_cell.angle_gamma   90.00
#
_symmetry.space_group_name_H-M   'P 1'
#
loop_
_entity.id
_entity.type
_entity.pdbx_description
1 polymer ?
#
loop_
_entity_poly.entity_id
_entity_poly.type
_entity_poly.pdbx_seq_one_letter_code
_entity_poly.pdbx_strand_id
1 'polypeptide(L)'
;MTLDDRPSGDVPPNVSSIPLSDPNVRPGGDPSVGALVKEATTHLSTLFRAELALAKAELTGEAKKAAIGSGLIIVALTVALYASLFFFWFLGELLSEWLPRWAAFGIVFLILLVAAIITGLVGYIVFKKMTGPKKTIASVQHLSEVLPSGHDDSVRPAADLSKSSAAKAFKG
;
A
#
# COMPACT_ATOMS: atom_id res chain seq x y z
N MET A 1 -81.67 20.96 34.96
CA MET A 1 -81.08 21.55 36.18
C MET A 1 -79.61 21.19 36.15
N THR A 2 -78.77 22.08 35.61
CA THR A 2 -77.71 22.84 36.35
C THR A 2 -76.45 21.98 36.54
N LEU A 3 -75.23 22.34 36.14
CA LEU A 3 -74.62 23.63 35.78
C LEU A 3 -73.35 23.36 34.96
N ASP A 4 -73.09 24.21 33.99
CA ASP A 4 -71.74 24.65 33.63
C ASP A 4 -70.98 25.08 34.87
N ASP A 5 -69.90 24.39 35.23
CA ASP A 5 -68.74 25.02 35.86
C ASP A 5 -67.57 24.04 35.92
N ARG A 6 -66.51 24.24 35.13
CA ARG A 6 -65.12 24.02 35.56
C ARG A 6 -64.15 24.87 34.73
N PRO A 7 -63.12 25.42 35.39
CA PRO A 7 -62.41 26.62 34.98
C PRO A 7 -61.45 26.38 33.81
N SER A 8 -61.40 27.37 32.92
CA SER A 8 -60.37 27.57 31.92
C SER A 8 -59.00 27.60 32.57
N GLY A 9 -58.32 26.46 32.63
CA GLY A 9 -56.96 26.34 33.13
C GLY A 9 -56.01 27.07 32.20
N ASP A 10 -55.42 28.15 32.73
CA ASP A 10 -54.34 28.92 32.14
C ASP A 10 -53.24 28.02 31.55
N VAL A 11 -53.03 28.13 30.24
CA VAL A 11 -51.84 27.59 29.58
C VAL A 11 -50.71 28.59 29.81
N PRO A 12 -49.64 28.25 30.54
CA PRO A 12 -48.52 29.16 30.74
C PRO A 12 -47.86 29.49 29.37
N PRO A 13 -47.66 30.77 29.03
CA PRO A 13 -47.06 31.15 27.76
C PRO A 13 -45.54 31.17 27.90
N ASN A 14 -44.89 30.02 27.99
CA ASN A 14 -43.43 29.93 27.84
C ASN A 14 -42.96 28.54 27.45
N VAL A 15 -43.42 28.04 26.29
CA VAL A 15 -42.61 27.06 25.57
C VAL A 15 -41.36 27.80 25.12
N SER A 16 -40.26 27.57 25.84
CA SER A 16 -38.93 28.01 25.47
C SER A 16 -38.71 27.60 24.01
N SER A 17 -38.79 28.57 23.10
CA SER A 17 -38.28 28.40 21.76
C SER A 17 -36.83 28.00 21.94
N ILE A 18 -36.53 26.71 21.73
CA ILE A 18 -35.16 26.26 21.52
C ILE A 18 -34.62 27.24 20.49
N PRO A 19 -33.63 28.07 20.83
CA PRO A 19 -33.05 28.93 19.83
C PRO A 19 -32.42 27.98 18.83
N LEU A 20 -33.08 27.82 17.68
CA LEU A 20 -32.47 27.38 16.43
C LEU A 20 -31.54 28.51 15.96
N SER A 21 -30.64 28.93 16.85
CA SER A 21 -29.43 29.65 16.48
C SER A 21 -28.50 28.56 16.00
N ASP A 22 -28.67 28.21 14.73
CA ASP A 22 -27.66 27.44 14.01
C ASP A 22 -26.35 28.22 14.19
N PRO A 23 -25.33 27.69 14.91
CA PRO A 23 -24.15 28.46 15.29
C PRO A 23 -23.31 28.89 14.08
N ASN A 24 -23.71 28.51 12.86
CA ASN A 24 -23.07 28.91 11.62
C ASN A 24 -23.76 30.06 10.86
N VAL A 25 -24.91 30.58 11.32
CA VAL A 25 -25.57 31.71 10.63
C VAL A 25 -25.04 33.04 11.16
N ARG A 26 -23.96 33.51 10.53
CA ARG A 26 -23.47 34.89 10.66
C ARG A 26 -24.56 35.87 10.17
N PRO A 27 -24.93 36.92 10.92
CA PRO A 27 -25.87 37.93 10.43
C PRO A 27 -25.23 38.72 9.28
N GLY A 28 -25.66 38.46 8.05
CA GLY A 28 -25.33 39.26 6.86
C GLY A 28 -24.34 38.59 5.90
N GLY A 29 -24.88 38.01 4.82
CA GLY A 29 -24.13 37.55 3.65
C GLY A 29 -24.20 36.03 3.48
N ASP A 30 -24.73 35.59 2.34
CA ASP A 30 -24.66 34.19 1.90
C ASP A 30 -23.22 33.68 2.09
N PRO A 31 -23.02 32.44 2.59
CA PRO A 31 -21.69 31.91 2.77
C PRO A 31 -20.95 32.02 1.44
N SER A 32 -19.88 32.82 1.42
CA SER A 32 -19.11 33.03 0.20
C SER A 32 -18.69 31.67 -0.36
N VAL A 33 -18.67 31.52 -1.68
CA VAL A 33 -18.28 30.25 -2.34
C VAL A 33 -16.95 29.72 -1.80
N GLY A 34 -16.02 30.61 -1.43
CA GLY A 34 -14.76 30.25 -0.78
C GLY A 34 -14.90 29.66 0.64
N ALA A 35 -15.89 30.11 1.42
CA ALA A 35 -16.20 29.53 2.73
C ALA A 35 -16.83 28.14 2.60
N LEU A 36 -17.73 27.94 1.64
CA LEU A 36 -18.37 26.64 1.37
C LEU A 36 -17.36 25.59 0.90
N VAL A 37 -16.46 25.95 -0.02
CA VAL A 37 -15.38 25.06 -0.47
C VAL A 37 -14.43 24.72 0.66
N LYS A 38 -14.09 25.69 1.53
CA LYS A 38 -13.22 25.47 2.69
C LYS A 38 -13.86 24.49 3.68
N GLU A 39 -15.14 24.64 3.98
CA GLU A 39 -15.88 23.76 4.89
C GLU A 39 -16.01 22.34 4.31
N ALA A 40 -16.44 22.22 3.04
CA ALA A 40 -16.53 20.94 2.36
C ALA A 40 -15.19 20.19 2.29
N THR A 41 -14.09 20.90 2.00
CA THR A 41 -12.73 20.34 1.98
C THR A 41 -12.29 19.86 3.37
N THR A 42 -12.72 20.57 4.43
CA THR A 42 -12.43 20.20 5.82
C THR A 42 -13.19 18.92 6.21
N HIS A 43 -14.47 18.77 5.82
CA HIS A 43 -15.24 17.55 6.07
C HIS A 43 -14.72 16.34 5.28
N LEU A 44 -14.39 16.55 4.00
CA LEU A 44 -13.77 15.53 3.16
C LEU A 44 -12.43 15.04 3.74
N SER A 45 -11.58 15.97 4.19
CA SER A 45 -10.30 15.63 4.84
C SER A 45 -10.50 14.81 6.12
N THR A 46 -11.57 15.11 6.87
CA THR A 46 -11.91 14.38 8.10
C THR A 46 -12.39 12.96 7.81
N LEU A 47 -13.25 12.77 6.80
CA LEU A 47 -13.71 11.46 6.36
C LEU A 47 -12.57 10.61 5.78
N PHE A 48 -11.76 11.18 4.88
CA PHE A 48 -10.61 10.48 4.31
C PHE A 48 -9.64 10.00 5.39
N ARG A 49 -9.38 10.84 6.40
CA ARG A 49 -8.51 10.46 7.51
C ARG A 49 -9.14 9.37 8.38
N ALA A 50 -10.46 9.36 8.54
CA ALA A 50 -11.18 8.31 9.25
C ALA A 50 -11.14 6.97 8.50
N GLU A 51 -11.39 6.97 7.19
CA GLU A 51 -11.29 5.78 6.33
C GLU A 51 -9.84 5.25 6.28
N LEU A 52 -8.85 6.13 6.17
CA LEU A 52 -7.44 5.75 6.23
C LEU A 52 -7.04 5.19 7.60
N ALA A 53 -7.55 5.77 8.69
CA ALA A 53 -7.28 5.26 10.03
C ALA A 53 -7.86 3.85 10.21
N LEU A 54 -9.07 3.61 9.70
CA LEU A 54 -9.72 2.30 9.73
C LEU A 54 -8.99 1.29 8.83
N ALA A 55 -8.72 1.65 7.58
CA ALA A 55 -7.98 0.83 6.63
C ALA A 55 -6.57 0.50 7.15
N LYS A 56 -5.90 1.46 7.78
CA LYS A 56 -4.59 1.22 8.41
C LYS A 56 -4.71 0.28 9.60
N ALA A 57 -5.75 0.40 10.43
CA ALA A 57 -5.96 -0.49 11.56
C ALA A 57 -6.20 -1.94 11.09
N GLU A 58 -7.03 -2.13 10.06
CA GLU A 58 -7.32 -3.43 9.46
C GLU A 58 -6.07 -4.02 8.77
N LEU A 59 -5.41 -3.23 7.91
CA LEU A 59 -4.21 -3.64 7.18
C LEU A 59 -3.05 -3.94 8.13
N THR A 60 -2.89 -3.22 9.24
CA THR A 60 -1.84 -3.52 10.22
C THR A 60 -2.09 -4.85 10.90
N GLY A 61 -3.35 -5.18 11.21
CA GLY A 61 -3.74 -6.48 11.74
C GLY A 61 -3.43 -7.63 10.77
N GLU A 62 -3.79 -7.45 9.50
CA GLU A 62 -3.48 -8.42 8.44
C GLU A 62 -1.99 -8.54 8.18
N ALA A 63 -1.25 -7.43 8.10
CA ALA A 63 0.19 -7.40 7.89
C ALA A 63 0.93 -8.14 9.01
N LYS A 64 0.49 -8.01 10.27
CA LYS A 64 1.08 -8.75 11.40
C LYS A 64 0.85 -10.26 11.25
N LYS A 65 -0.37 -10.68 10.88
CA LYS A 65 -0.68 -12.10 10.64
C LYS A 65 0.13 -12.65 9.46
N ALA A 66 0.22 -11.90 8.36
CA ALA A 66 1.02 -12.26 7.20
C ALA A 66 2.52 -12.36 7.55
N ALA A 67 3.05 -11.42 8.34
CA ALA A 67 4.44 -11.44 8.80
C ALA A 67 4.73 -12.68 9.65
N ILE A 68 3.90 -12.97 10.66
CA ILE A 68 4.05 -14.17 11.50
C ILE A 68 3.92 -15.44 10.65
N GLY A 69 2.91 -15.50 9.77
CA GLY A 69 2.69 -16.64 8.88
C GLY A 69 3.90 -16.90 7.97
N SER A 70 4.41 -15.85 7.31
CA SER A 70 5.61 -15.94 6.47
C SER A 70 6.86 -16.35 7.26
N GLY A 71 7.03 -15.84 8.48
CA GLY A 71 8.12 -16.21 9.37
C GLY A 71 8.09 -17.70 9.72
N LEU A 72 6.91 -18.22 10.07
CA LEU A 72 6.72 -19.65 10.36
C LEU A 72 6.98 -20.52 9.13
N ILE A 73 6.56 -20.09 7.94
CA ILE A 73 6.87 -20.80 6.69
C ILE A 73 8.39 -20.84 6.44
N ILE A 74 9.11 -19.74 6.64
CA ILE A 74 10.57 -19.71 6.47
C ILE A 74 11.25 -20.68 7.45
N VAL A 75 10.84 -20.67 8.72
CA VAL A 75 11.37 -21.60 9.73
C VAL A 75 11.05 -23.04 9.36
N ALA A 76 9.80 -23.34 8.97
CA ALA A 76 9.39 -24.68 8.57
C ALA A 76 10.17 -25.17 7.34
N LEU A 77 10.35 -24.34 6.31
CA LEU A 77 11.15 -24.66 5.14
C LEU A 77 12.63 -24.88 5.50
N THR A 78 13.18 -24.09 6.42
CA THR A 78 14.55 -24.27 6.90
C THR A 78 14.72 -25.61 7.61
N VAL A 79 13.81 -25.93 8.53
CA VAL A 79 13.81 -27.23 9.24
C VAL A 79 13.64 -28.39 8.25
N ALA A 80 12.70 -28.27 7.32
CA ALA A 80 12.47 -29.28 6.28
C ALA A 80 13.71 -29.46 5.39
N LEU A 81 14.43 -28.38 5.06
CA LEU A 81 15.67 -28.45 4.30
C LEU A 81 16.76 -29.23 5.04
N TYR A 82 17.03 -28.89 6.30
CA TYR A 82 18.00 -29.63 7.12
C TYR A 82 17.59 -31.10 7.34
N ALA A 83 16.31 -31.35 7.61
CA ALA A 83 15.77 -32.69 7.76
C ALA A 83 15.92 -33.51 6.47
N SER A 84 15.70 -32.91 5.30
CA SER A 84 15.86 -33.57 4.01
C SER A 84 17.31 -34.00 3.77
N LEU A 85 18.29 -33.13 4.06
CA LEU A 85 19.71 -33.49 3.95
C LEU A 85 20.07 -34.70 4.81
N PHE A 86 19.61 -34.71 6.07
CA PHE A 86 19.85 -35.84 6.97
C PHE A 86 19.08 -37.09 6.53
N PHE A 87 17.86 -36.94 6.01
CA PHE A 87 17.05 -38.03 5.48
C PHE A 87 17.72 -38.74 4.30
N PHE A 88 18.31 -38.01 3.35
CA PHE A 88 19.02 -38.65 2.22
C PHE A 88 20.30 -39.36 2.66
N TRP A 89 21.01 -38.81 3.65
CA TRP A 89 22.13 -39.52 4.27
C TRP A 89 21.68 -40.82 4.94
N PHE A 90 20.66 -40.73 5.78
CA PHE A 90 20.03 -41.88 6.44
C PHE A 90 19.56 -42.92 5.42
N LEU A 91 18.92 -42.50 4.34
CA LEU A 91 18.44 -43.38 3.29
C LEU A 91 19.59 -44.10 2.58
N GLY A 92 20.70 -43.39 2.33
CA GLY A 92 21.91 -43.99 1.77
C GLY A 92 22.50 -45.05 2.70
N GLU A 93 22.59 -44.77 4.00
CA GLU A 93 23.09 -45.73 4.97
C GLU A 93 22.13 -46.92 5.15
N LEU A 94 20.82 -46.67 5.18
CA LEU A 94 19.78 -47.71 5.26
C LEU A 94 19.87 -48.66 4.06
N LEU A 95 19.98 -48.14 2.83
CA LEU A 95 20.15 -48.98 1.64
C LEU A 95 21.48 -49.74 1.64
N SER A 96 22.50 -49.24 2.33
CA SER A 96 23.80 -49.90 2.43
C SER A 96 23.78 -51.19 3.26
N GLU A 97 22.69 -51.47 4.00
CA GLU A 97 22.50 -52.77 4.66
C GLU A 97 22.29 -53.92 3.67
N TRP A 98 21.70 -53.64 2.50
CA TRP A 98 21.42 -54.66 1.47
C TRP A 98 22.29 -54.52 0.21
N LEU A 99 22.91 -53.36 -0.02
CA LEU A 99 23.70 -53.06 -1.22
C LEU A 99 25.12 -52.56 -0.88
N PRO A 100 26.09 -52.70 -1.80
CA PRO A 100 27.36 -51.99 -1.69
C PRO A 100 27.13 -50.49 -1.49
N ARG A 101 27.88 -49.87 -0.57
CA ARG A 101 27.70 -48.47 -0.18
C ARG A 101 27.68 -47.51 -1.39
N TRP A 102 28.53 -47.73 -2.40
CA TRP A 102 28.53 -46.90 -3.62
C TRP A 102 27.22 -47.00 -4.41
N ALA A 103 26.60 -48.17 -4.48
CA ALA A 103 25.35 -48.39 -5.20
C ALA A 103 24.16 -47.79 -4.45
N ALA A 104 24.15 -47.90 -3.12
CA ALA A 104 23.13 -47.28 -2.26
C ALA A 104 23.09 -45.75 -2.45
N PHE A 105 24.23 -45.07 -2.33
CA PHE A 105 24.31 -43.63 -2.57
C PHE A 105 24.02 -43.26 -4.04
N GLY A 106 24.36 -44.12 -5.00
CA GLY A 106 23.98 -43.95 -6.40
C GLY A 106 22.47 -43.94 -6.61
N ILE A 107 21.72 -44.83 -5.94
CA ILE A 107 20.25 -44.85 -6.00
C ILE A 107 19.67 -43.59 -5.37
N VAL A 108 20.16 -43.17 -4.20
CA VAL A 108 19.73 -41.93 -3.54
C VAL A 108 19.99 -40.71 -4.43
N PHE A 109 21.12 -40.67 -5.13
CA PHE A 109 21.43 -39.62 -6.10
C PHE A 109 20.42 -39.58 -7.26
N LEU A 110 20.01 -40.73 -7.80
CA LEU A 110 18.97 -40.78 -8.84
C LEU A 110 17.61 -40.29 -8.32
N ILE A 111 17.24 -40.64 -7.08
CA ILE A 111 16.02 -40.14 -6.43
C ILE A 111 16.08 -38.61 -6.31
N LEU A 112 17.22 -38.06 -5.90
CA LEU A 112 17.45 -36.61 -5.81
C LEU A 112 17.35 -35.92 -7.17
N LEU A 113 17.87 -36.51 -8.24
CA LEU A 113 17.74 -35.98 -9.60
C LEU A 113 16.26 -35.90 -10.02
N VAL A 114 15.49 -36.95 -9.79
CA VAL A 114 14.05 -36.97 -10.10
C VAL A 114 13.32 -35.91 -9.29
N ALA A 115 13.58 -35.82 -7.98
CA ALA A 115 12.99 -34.79 -7.13
C ALA A 115 13.35 -33.37 -7.60
N ALA A 116 14.60 -33.13 -7.99
CA ALA A 116 15.07 -31.85 -8.50
C ALA A 116 14.38 -31.46 -9.82
N ILE A 117 14.21 -32.41 -10.74
CA ILE A 117 13.49 -32.18 -12.00
C ILE A 117 12.03 -31.81 -11.74
N ILE A 118 11.33 -32.57 -10.88
CA ILE A 118 9.92 -32.31 -10.54
C ILE A 118 9.78 -30.93 -9.90
N THR A 119 10.58 -30.66 -8.87
CA THR A 119 10.49 -29.40 -8.11
C THR A 119 10.89 -28.20 -8.97
N GLY A 120 11.93 -28.35 -9.79
CA GLY A 120 12.37 -27.33 -10.75
C GLY A 120 11.31 -27.05 -11.82
N LEU A 121 10.63 -28.07 -12.34
CA LEU A 121 9.55 -27.92 -13.32
C LEU A 121 8.33 -27.22 -12.70
N VAL A 122 7.92 -27.63 -11.50
CA VAL A 122 6.82 -26.96 -10.77
C VAL A 122 7.18 -25.50 -10.50
N GLY A 123 8.39 -25.22 -10.02
CA GLY A 123 8.89 -23.87 -9.79
C GLY A 123 8.88 -23.03 -11.07
N TYR A 124 9.33 -23.60 -12.19
CA TYR A 124 9.29 -22.95 -13.49
C TYR A 124 7.86 -22.64 -13.97
N ILE A 125 6.92 -23.58 -13.83
CA ILE A 125 5.52 -23.38 -14.21
C ILE A 125 4.89 -22.28 -13.35
N VAL A 126 5.12 -22.31 -12.04
CA VAL A 126 4.62 -21.30 -11.10
C VAL A 126 5.19 -19.92 -11.44
N PHE A 127 6.51 -19.81 -11.63
CA PHE A 127 7.17 -18.57 -12.01
C PHE A 127 6.64 -18.03 -13.35
N LYS A 128 6.45 -18.89 -14.35
CA LYS A 128 5.92 -18.50 -15.66
C LYS A 128 4.46 -18.03 -15.59
N LYS A 129 3.66 -18.58 -14.67
CA LYS A 129 2.28 -18.14 -14.41
C LYS A 129 2.21 -16.82 -13.66
N MET A 130 3.25 -16.43 -12.93
CA MET A 130 3.38 -15.09 -12.34
C MET A 130 3.67 -14.06 -13.45
N THR A 131 2.65 -13.74 -14.25
CA THR A 131 2.70 -12.57 -15.13
C THR A 131 2.75 -11.34 -14.23
N GLY A 132 3.91 -10.67 -14.20
CA GLY A 132 4.08 -9.43 -13.44
C GLY A 132 3.00 -8.39 -13.79
N PRO A 133 2.78 -7.36 -12.94
CA PRO A 133 1.69 -6.40 -13.11
C PRO A 133 1.92 -5.48 -14.32
N LYS A 134 1.69 -6.03 -15.54
CA LYS A 134 1.84 -5.34 -16.82
C LYS A 134 0.97 -4.09 -16.89
N LYS A 135 -0.22 -4.14 -16.27
CA LYS A 135 -1.16 -3.00 -16.20
C LYS A 135 -0.62 -1.86 -15.34
N THR A 136 0.06 -2.17 -14.23
CA THR A 136 0.69 -1.16 -13.38
C THR A 136 1.85 -0.49 -14.12
N ILE A 137 2.74 -1.28 -14.74
CA ILE A 137 3.87 -0.77 -15.51
C ILE A 137 3.40 0.12 -16.67
N ALA A 138 2.36 -0.31 -17.41
CA ALA A 138 1.76 0.49 -18.47
C ALA A 138 1.17 1.81 -17.94
N SER A 139 0.51 1.79 -16.78
CA SER A 139 -0.06 3.01 -16.19
C SER A 139 1.03 4.00 -15.74
N VAL A 140 2.16 3.53 -15.22
CA VAL A 140 3.28 4.43 -14.86
C VAL A 140 3.96 5.01 -16.11
N GLN A 141 4.06 4.21 -17.18
CA GLN A 141 4.58 4.66 -18.47
C GLN A 141 3.67 5.71 -19.14
N HIS A 142 2.35 5.52 -19.07
CA HIS A 142 1.40 6.53 -19.52
C HIS A 142 1.51 7.82 -18.70
N LEU A 143 1.72 7.72 -17.37
CA LEU A 143 1.90 8.90 -16.53
C LEU A 143 3.19 9.67 -16.86
N SER A 144 4.30 8.99 -17.20
CA SER A 144 5.52 9.67 -17.66
C SER A 144 5.39 10.30 -19.04
N GLU A 145 4.50 9.80 -19.89
CA GLU A 145 4.22 10.38 -21.22
C GLU A 145 3.44 11.71 -21.11
N VAL A 146 2.55 11.85 -20.12
CA VAL A 146 1.76 13.08 -19.91
C VAL A 146 2.40 14.07 -18.95
N LEU A 147 3.43 13.66 -18.21
CA LEU A 147 4.25 14.55 -17.39
C LEU A 147 5.41 15.07 -18.25
N PRO A 148 5.40 16.34 -18.71
CA PRO A 148 6.61 16.94 -19.24
C PRO A 148 7.66 16.92 -18.12
N SER A 149 8.66 16.04 -18.23
CA SER A 149 9.90 16.15 -17.48
C SER A 149 10.42 17.56 -17.73
N GLY A 150 10.31 18.41 -16.71
CA GLY A 150 10.68 19.81 -16.78
C GLY A 150 12.07 19.93 -17.36
N HIS A 151 12.13 20.33 -18.63
CA HIS A 151 13.34 20.83 -19.24
C HIS A 151 13.74 22.05 -18.41
N ASP A 152 14.93 21.96 -17.82
CA ASP A 152 15.73 23.10 -17.42
C ASP A 152 15.98 23.96 -18.67
N ASP A 153 15.03 24.83 -19.02
CA ASP A 153 15.24 25.85 -20.04
C ASP A 153 14.86 27.22 -19.48
N SER A 154 15.84 28.11 -19.52
CA SER A 154 15.77 29.57 -19.31
C SER A 154 15.98 30.13 -17.89
N VAL A 155 17.09 29.77 -17.25
CA VAL A 155 17.87 30.79 -16.51
C VAL A 155 19.27 30.83 -17.08
N ARG A 156 19.46 31.59 -18.18
CA ARG A 156 20.78 32.04 -18.62
C ARG A 156 21.35 32.95 -17.52
N PRO A 157 22.44 32.58 -16.83
CA PRO A 157 23.14 33.54 -15.98
C PRO A 157 23.76 34.59 -16.90
N ALA A 158 23.51 35.85 -16.61
CA ALA A 158 24.09 37.01 -17.27
C ALA A 158 25.61 37.12 -17.00
N ALA A 159 26.38 36.13 -17.43
CA ALA A 159 27.83 36.04 -17.24
C ALA A 159 28.63 36.11 -18.56
N ASP A 160 27.95 36.34 -19.70
CA ASP A 160 28.56 36.33 -21.05
C ASP A 160 28.63 37.71 -21.74
N LEU A 161 28.57 38.81 -20.99
CA LEU A 161 28.78 40.15 -21.56
C LEU A 161 30.12 40.80 -21.16
N SER A 162 30.95 40.13 -20.36
CA SER A 162 32.25 40.67 -19.91
C SER A 162 33.44 40.17 -20.74
N LYS A 163 33.38 38.96 -21.31
CA LYS A 163 34.56 38.32 -21.94
C LYS A 163 34.73 38.54 -23.44
N SER A 164 33.73 39.07 -24.15
CA SER A 164 33.83 39.30 -25.61
C SER A 164 34.55 40.60 -26.00
N SER A 165 34.78 41.56 -25.09
CA SER A 165 35.54 42.78 -25.37
C SER A 165 37.06 42.61 -25.19
N ALA A 166 37.47 41.71 -24.28
CA ALA A 166 38.88 41.43 -24.01
C ALA A 166 39.57 40.59 -25.12
N ALA A 167 38.80 39.96 -26.02
CA ALA A 167 39.31 39.09 -27.07
C ALA A 167 39.81 39.80 -28.35
N LYS A 168 39.78 41.15 -28.42
CA LYS A 168 40.16 41.87 -29.67
C LYS A 168 41.28 42.92 -29.53
N ALA A 169 41.77 43.20 -28.32
CA ALA A 169 42.76 44.26 -28.09
C ALA A 169 44.23 43.79 -27.96
N PHE A 170 44.51 42.49 -28.04
CA PHE A 170 45.86 41.93 -27.83
C PHE A 170 46.46 41.23 -29.07
N LYS A 171 45.86 41.38 -30.25
CA LYS A 171 46.35 40.75 -31.49
C LYS A 171 46.25 41.69 -32.69
N GLY A 172 46.90 42.85 -32.58
CA GLY A 172 47.15 43.81 -33.65
C GLY A 172 48.52 44.43 -33.46
#